data_AF-A0A7X3S5D9-F1
#
_entry.id   AF-A0A7X3S5D9-F1
#
_cell.length_a   1.000
_cell.length_b   1.000
_cell.length_c   1.000
_cell.angle_alpha   90.00
_cell.angle_beta   90.00
_cell.angle_gamma   90.00
#
_symmetry.space_group_name_H-M   'P 1'
#
loop_
_entity.id
_entity.type
_entity.pdbx_description
1 polymer ?
#
loop_
_entity_poly.entity_id
_entity_poly.type
_entity_poly.pdbx_seq_one_letter_code
_entity_poly.pdbx_strand_id
1 'polypeptide(L)' 'MTDSNFLEIYDTTLRDGAQAEDVSFSVEDKVRIAQKLDELGVHFIEGGWPGANPR' A
#
# COMPACT_ATOMS: atom_id res chain seq x y z
N MET A 1 -27.45 21.62 -0.89
CA MET A 1 -27.07 20.19 -0.83
C MET A 1 -25.57 20.17 -0.63
N THR A 2 -25.11 20.01 0.60
CA THR A 2 -23.67 19.84 0.90
C THR A 2 -23.48 18.40 1.31
N ASP A 3 -23.57 17.49 0.34
CA ASP A 3 -23.13 16.12 0.53
C ASP A 3 -21.78 15.96 -0.16
N SER A 4 -20.75 16.59 0.43
CA SER A 4 -19.36 16.23 0.15
C SER A 4 -18.93 15.18 1.17
N ASN A 5 -19.55 14.01 1.14
CA ASN A 5 -19.02 12.84 1.85
C ASN A 5 -17.90 12.23 0.99
N PHE A 6 -16.79 12.95 0.89
CA PHE A 6 -15.57 12.45 0.27
C PHE A 6 -14.91 11.47 1.24
N LEU A 7 -14.71 10.22 0.80
CA LEU A 7 -14.07 9.15 1.57
C LEU A 7 -12.70 8.87 0.97
N GLU A 8 -11.66 9.12 1.75
CA GLU A 8 -10.28 8.77 1.40
C GLU A 8 -9.93 7.39 1.95
N ILE A 9 -9.19 6.62 1.14
CA ILE A 9 -8.69 5.29 1.51
C ILE A 9 -7.18 5.37 1.63
N TYR A 10 -6.68 5.01 2.81
CA TYR A 10 -5.26 4.84 3.12
C TYR A 10 -4.97 3.34 3.27
N ASP A 11 -4.18 2.79 2.34
CA ASP A 11 -3.85 1.37 2.28
C ASP A 11 -2.45 1.09 2.83
N THR A 12 -2.34 0.09 3.71
CA THR A 12 -1.09 -0.32 4.38
C THR A 12 -0.56 -1.67 3.90
N THR A 13 -1.06 -2.20 2.77
CA THR A 13 -0.70 -3.55 2.27
C THR A 13 0.82 -3.70 2.05
N LEU A 14 1.48 -2.67 1.52
CA LEU A 14 2.91 -2.71 1.22
C LEU A 14 3.82 -2.43 2.43
N ARG A 15 3.26 -1.99 3.57
CA ARG A 15 3.97 -1.84 4.84
C ARG A 15 3.58 -2.94 5.82
N ASP A 16 2.43 -2.80 6.45
CA ASP A 16 1.99 -3.68 7.54
C ASP A 16 1.64 -5.06 6.99
N GLY A 17 0.98 -5.12 5.82
CA GLY A 17 0.67 -6.39 5.16
C GLY A 17 1.93 -7.18 4.77
N ALA A 18 3.00 -6.47 4.37
CA ALA A 18 4.29 -7.06 4.03
C ALA A 18 5.11 -7.51 5.25
N GLN A 19 4.71 -7.16 6.48
CA GLN A 19 5.36 -7.59 7.72
C GLN A 19 4.74 -8.85 8.33
N ALA A 20 3.65 -9.37 7.74
CA ALA A 20 3.04 -10.61 8.18
C ALA A 20 3.98 -11.81 7.96
N GLU A 21 3.87 -12.82 8.83
CA GLU A 21 4.62 -14.07 8.68
C GLU A 21 4.32 -14.73 7.33
N ASP A 22 5.35 -15.32 6.72
CA ASP A 22 5.30 -15.95 5.40
C ASP A 22 4.91 -15.04 4.21
N VAL A 23 4.85 -13.72 4.41
CA VAL A 23 4.67 -12.75 3.32
C VAL A 23 6.03 -12.17 2.91
N SER A 24 6.38 -12.35 1.63
CA SER A 24 7.57 -11.74 1.05
C SER A 24 7.28 -11.29 -0.37
N PHE A 25 7.27 -9.97 -0.59
CA PHE A 25 7.10 -9.37 -1.91
C PHE A 25 8.45 -9.04 -2.53
N SER A 26 8.69 -9.50 -3.76
CA SER A 26 9.76 -8.96 -4.58
C SER A 26 9.50 -7.47 -4.89
N VAL A 27 10.51 -6.77 -5.41
CA VAL A 27 10.33 -5.38 -5.85
C VAL A 27 9.26 -5.29 -6.94
N GLU A 28 9.28 -6.24 -7.87
CA GLU A 28 8.30 -6.34 -8.95
C GLU A 28 6.89 -6.60 -8.43
N ASP A 29 6.73 -7.43 -7.40
CA ASP A 29 5.43 -7.66 -6.77
C ASP A 29 4.90 -6.39 -6.11
N LYS A 30 5.76 -5.64 -5.40
CA LYS A 30 5.37 -4.36 -4.79
C LYS A 30 4.88 -3.36 -5.83
N VAL A 31 5.56 -3.27 -6.99
CA VAL A 31 5.14 -2.40 -8.09
C VAL A 31 3.79 -2.83 -8.65
N ARG A 32 3.58 -4.12 -8.87
CA ARG A 32 2.29 -4.65 -9.38
C ARG A 32 1.15 -4.41 -8.40
N ILE A 33 1.38 -4.63 -7.11
CA ILE A 33 0.39 -4.39 -6.05
C ILE A 33 0.03 -2.90 -6.01
N ALA A 34 1.03 -2.00 -6.04
CA ALA A 34 0.78 -0.57 -6.05
C ALA A 34 -0.09 -0.13 -7.24
N GLN A 35 0.19 -0.67 -8.44
CA GLN A 35 -0.64 -0.42 -9.63
C GLN A 35 -2.07 -0.94 -9.46
N LYS A 36 -2.27 -2.10 -8.82
CA LYS A 36 -3.61 -2.63 -8.54
C LYS A 36 -4.38 -1.82 -7.50
N LEU A 37 -3.70 -1.26 -6.51
CA LEU A 37 -4.31 -0.37 -5.53
C LEU A 37 -4.72 0.97 -6.17
N ASP A 38 -3.89 1.50 -7.08
CA ASP A 38 -4.21 2.68 -7.88
C ASP A 38 -5.43 2.42 -8.80
N GLU A 39 -5.44 1.31 -9.53
CA GLU A 39 -6.59 0.88 -10.36
C GLU A 39 -7.90 0.74 -9.54
N LEU A 40 -7.79 0.38 -8.26
CA LEU A 40 -8.93 0.26 -7.33
C LEU A 40 -9.45 1.62 -6.82
N GLY A 41 -8.71 2.71 -7.03
CA GLY A 41 -9.05 4.05 -6.55
C GLY A 41 -8.63 4.30 -5.09
N VAL A 42 -7.60 3.60 -4.61
CA VAL A 42 -6.99 3.92 -3.31
C VAL A 42 -6.31 5.28 -3.40
N HIS A 43 -6.51 6.12 -2.39
CA HIS A 43 -6.04 7.51 -2.42
C HIS A 43 -4.59 7.62 -1.96
N PHE A 44 -4.19 6.79 -1.01
CA PHE A 44 -2.86 6.77 -0.44
C PHE A 44 -2.39 5.32 -0.23
N ILE A 45 -1.18 5.01 -0.66
CA ILE A 45 -0.55 3.69 -0.48
C ILE A 45 0.71 3.87 0.36
N GLU A 46 0.83 3.12 1.44
CA GLU A 46 2.01 3.13 2.28
C GLU A 46 3.06 2.10 1.80
N GLY A 47 4.12 2.57 1.15
CA GLY A 47 5.08 1.72 0.44
C GLY A 47 6.07 0.90 1.29
N GLY A 48 6.02 0.98 2.62
CA GLY A 48 6.93 0.26 3.54
C GLY A 48 7.93 1.15 4.29
N TRP A 49 8.85 0.55 5.05
CA TRP A 49 9.86 1.24 5.86
C TRP A 49 11.26 1.15 5.23
N PRO A 50 11.83 2.24 4.67
CA PRO A 50 13.14 2.22 4.00
C PRO A 50 14.31 1.78 4.89
N GLY A 51 14.18 1.92 6.21
CA GLY A 51 15.18 1.49 7.19
C GLY A 51 15.04 0.05 7.68
N ALA A 52 14.14 -0.77 7.10
CA ALA A 52 13.85 -2.11 7.60
C ALA A 52 14.94 -3.13 7.24
N ASN A 53 15.66 -2.91 6.14
CA ASN A 53 16.82 -3.72 5.79
C ASN A 53 18.12 -3.00 6.20
N PRO A 54 19.01 -3.68 6.94
CA PRO A 54 20.38 -3.20 7.14
C PRO A 54 21.10 -3.10 5.78
N ARG A 55 22.03 -2.15 5.66
CA ARG A 55 23.02 -2.15 4.56
C ARG A 55 24.18 -3.07 4.88
#